data_AF-S5LWA7-F1
#
_entry.id   AF-S5LWA7-F1
#
_cell.length_a   1.000
_cell.length_b   1.000
_cell.length_c   1.000
_cell.angle_alpha   90.00
_cell.angle_beta   90.00
_cell.angle_gamma   90.00
#
_symmetry.space_group_name_H-M   'P 1'
#
loop_
_entity.id
_entity.type
_entity.pdbx_description
1 polymer ?
#
loop_
_entity_poly.entity_id
_entity_poly.type
_entity_poly.pdbx_seq_one_letter_code
_entity_poly.pdbx_strand_id
1 'polypeptide(L)'
;MNNNKIKKIEEEIKKLKEFDYSLIEAEHSFMVNGTLGGFKSAVQKLEYTFFKQILLGIMSGVIIGFGYIACITAMVSLPESWNTFGIVLLGFIFPGCIILITFLGGGLFTSHVFSTIPVLKKCASSNAYFKGIFGVLLGNILGTLVFVLIFAGAGGLQNIDKGSLANKVYDMAMHKLYLVTDEISTKKSITAVSVILTIGIGICSGILCNIMVCATLPLTNSTKNPVAVFLFLIFPIAYFAIGGFQHGPANTFFLWMMLVEIIFRPDMQFGENNISPEFIHFILFIFLSTIPTLIGNWIGGAIFLPGILYLINSKYTSLLFKKMKLEYLEKQLLIKNSQLKTGENKNKKINV
;
A
#
# COMPACT_ATOMS: atom_id res chain seq x y z
N MET A 1 -3.62 -7.27 -40.05
CA MET A 1 -2.89 -6.83 -38.84
C MET A 1 -2.98 -7.79 -37.65
N ASN A 2 -4.12 -8.47 -37.40
CA ASN A 2 -4.25 -9.35 -36.21
C ASN A 2 -3.41 -10.64 -36.30
N ASN A 3 -3.29 -11.26 -37.48
CA ASN A 3 -2.53 -12.51 -37.67
C ASN A 3 -1.04 -12.37 -37.35
N ASN A 4 -0.40 -11.24 -37.67
CA ASN A 4 1.02 -11.02 -37.35
C ASN A 4 1.28 -10.89 -35.84
N LYS A 5 0.30 -10.39 -35.07
CA LYS A 5 0.42 -10.31 -33.60
C LYS A 5 0.21 -11.69 -32.96
N ILE A 6 -0.66 -12.52 -33.53
CA ILE A 6 -0.90 -13.90 -33.06
C ILE A 6 0.33 -14.76 -33.31
N LYS A 7 0.88 -14.74 -34.54
CA LYS A 7 2.11 -15.47 -34.88
C LYS A 7 3.27 -15.14 -33.95
N LYS A 8 3.48 -13.85 -33.65
CA LYS A 8 4.53 -13.42 -32.69
C LYS A 8 4.32 -13.99 -31.28
N ILE A 9 3.07 -14.07 -30.82
CA ILE A 9 2.74 -14.67 -29.51
C ILE A 9 3.01 -16.17 -29.54
N GLU A 10 2.61 -16.87 -30.61
CA GLU A 10 2.84 -18.31 -30.77
C GLU A 10 4.34 -18.66 -30.82
N GLU A 11 5.14 -17.88 -31.56
CA GLU A 11 6.60 -18.03 -31.62
C GLU A 11 7.25 -17.82 -30.25
N GLU A 12 6.78 -16.83 -29.49
CA GLU A 12 7.29 -16.55 -28.14
C GLU A 12 6.90 -17.65 -27.15
N ILE A 13 5.66 -18.16 -27.22
CA ILE A 13 5.21 -19.31 -26.44
C ILE A 13 6.08 -20.54 -26.75
N LYS A 14 6.37 -20.81 -28.03
CA LYS A 14 7.21 -21.94 -28.43
C LYS A 14 8.59 -21.86 -27.78
N LYS A 15 9.25 -20.70 -27.85
CA LYS A 15 10.54 -20.45 -27.20
C LYS A 15 10.48 -20.62 -25.68
N LEU A 16 9.40 -20.17 -25.05
CA LEU A 16 9.24 -20.28 -23.59
C LEU A 16 8.98 -21.72 -23.13
N LYS A 17 8.41 -22.59 -23.97
CA LYS A 17 8.19 -24.01 -23.67
C LYS A 17 9.47 -24.86 -23.72
N GLU A 18 10.53 -24.37 -24.35
CA GLU A 18 11.81 -25.06 -24.44
C GLU A 18 12.63 -25.00 -23.14
N PHE A 19 12.26 -24.14 -22.19
CA PHE A 19 12.95 -24.04 -20.90
C PHE A 19 12.54 -25.15 -19.94
N ASP A 20 13.51 -25.73 -19.24
CA ASP A 20 13.26 -26.61 -18.09
C ASP A 20 12.87 -25.78 -16.86
N TYR A 21 11.67 -26.00 -16.33
CA TYR A 21 11.13 -25.33 -15.16
C TYR A 21 11.27 -26.15 -13.86
N SER A 22 11.86 -27.35 -13.91
CA SER A 22 12.04 -28.24 -12.76
C SER A 22 12.69 -27.53 -11.56
N LEU A 23 13.65 -26.63 -11.84
CA LEU A 23 14.37 -25.87 -10.84
C LEU A 23 13.45 -25.00 -9.96
N ILE A 24 12.33 -24.46 -10.45
CA ILE A 24 11.39 -23.65 -9.65
C ILE A 24 10.17 -24.44 -9.13
N GLU A 25 10.11 -25.73 -9.47
CA GLU A 25 9.09 -26.68 -9.02
C GLU A 25 9.60 -27.59 -7.90
N ALA A 26 10.92 -27.71 -7.78
CA ALA A 26 11.57 -28.39 -6.67
C ALA A 26 11.30 -27.70 -5.33
N GLU A 27 11.46 -28.45 -4.24
CA GLU A 27 11.40 -27.89 -2.89
C GLU A 27 12.62 -26.99 -2.64
N HIS A 28 12.38 -25.84 -2.00
CA HIS A 28 13.42 -24.87 -1.68
C HIS A 28 13.37 -24.45 -0.22
N SER A 29 14.42 -23.75 0.20
CA SER A 29 14.42 -23.03 1.46
C SER A 29 13.27 -22.02 1.51
N PHE A 30 12.81 -21.73 2.73
CA PHE A 30 11.74 -20.77 2.98
C PHE A 30 12.01 -19.39 2.34
N MET A 31 13.28 -18.98 2.24
CA MET A 31 13.69 -17.72 1.61
C MET A 31 13.35 -17.67 0.11
N VAL A 32 13.67 -18.74 -0.61
CA VAL A 32 13.39 -18.85 -2.06
C VAL A 32 11.89 -19.01 -2.28
N ASN A 33 11.23 -19.89 -1.52
CA ASN A 33 9.78 -20.07 -1.59
C ASN A 33 9.03 -18.76 -1.34
N GLY A 34 9.45 -17.99 -0.32
CA GLY A 34 8.88 -16.69 -0.02
C GLY A 34 9.05 -15.71 -1.18
N THR A 35 10.26 -15.60 -1.73
CA THR A 35 10.52 -14.71 -2.88
C THR A 35 9.67 -15.07 -4.10
N LEU A 36 9.67 -16.35 -4.51
CA LEU A 36 8.93 -16.80 -5.68
C LEU A 36 7.42 -16.71 -5.47
N GLY A 37 6.92 -17.13 -4.31
CA GLY A 37 5.52 -17.05 -3.94
C GLY A 37 5.04 -15.60 -3.83
N GLY A 38 5.86 -14.70 -3.29
CA GLY A 38 5.55 -13.27 -3.21
C GLY A 38 5.32 -12.65 -4.60
N PHE A 39 6.20 -12.94 -5.57
CA PHE A 39 6.01 -12.48 -6.96
C PHE A 39 4.76 -13.09 -7.62
N LYS A 40 4.50 -14.39 -7.42
CA LYS A 40 3.29 -15.05 -7.93
C LYS A 40 2.03 -14.40 -7.36
N SER A 41 1.96 -14.24 -6.03
CA SER A 41 0.84 -13.64 -5.32
C SER A 41 0.58 -12.19 -5.79
N ALA A 42 1.64 -11.41 -5.96
CA ALA A 42 1.54 -10.03 -6.45
C ALA A 42 0.87 -9.94 -7.83
N VAL A 43 1.24 -10.84 -8.76
CA VAL A 43 0.65 -10.87 -10.10
C VAL A 43 -0.78 -11.42 -10.10
N GLN A 44 -1.05 -12.47 -9.33
CA GLN A 44 -2.40 -13.02 -9.21
C GLN A 44 -3.41 -11.99 -8.73
N LYS A 45 -3.02 -11.12 -7.78
CA LYS A 45 -3.88 -10.04 -7.30
C LYS A 45 -4.26 -9.04 -8.40
N LEU A 46 -3.44 -8.87 -9.46
CA LEU A 46 -3.77 -7.97 -10.58
C LEU A 46 -4.91 -8.49 -11.45
N GLU A 47 -5.26 -9.78 -11.37
CA GLU A 47 -6.34 -10.36 -12.16
C GLU A 47 -7.74 -10.06 -11.61
N TYR A 48 -7.83 -9.50 -10.40
CA TYR A 48 -9.11 -9.13 -9.81
C TYR A 48 -9.79 -8.00 -10.58
N THR A 49 -11.12 -8.03 -10.58
CA THR A 49 -11.93 -6.96 -11.17
C THR A 49 -11.68 -5.64 -10.45
N PHE A 50 -11.81 -4.52 -11.17
CA PHE A 50 -11.60 -3.19 -10.59
C PHE A 50 -12.48 -2.93 -9.35
N PHE A 51 -13.73 -3.39 -9.39
CA PHE A 51 -14.64 -3.28 -8.25
C PHE A 51 -14.17 -4.12 -7.05
N LYS A 52 -13.69 -5.36 -7.27
CA LYS A 52 -13.12 -6.18 -6.20
C LYS A 52 -11.89 -5.50 -5.56
N GLN A 53 -11.03 -4.87 -6.37
CA GLN A 53 -9.87 -4.11 -5.86
C GLN A 53 -10.29 -2.99 -4.91
N ILE A 54 -11.34 -2.23 -5.28
CA ILE A 54 -11.89 -1.17 -4.43
C ILE A 54 -12.42 -1.73 -3.11
N LEU A 55 -13.21 -2.80 -3.14
CA LEU A 55 -13.77 -3.40 -1.92
C LEU A 55 -12.69 -3.90 -0.97
N LEU A 56 -11.67 -4.59 -1.51
CA LEU A 56 -10.51 -5.02 -0.73
C LEU A 56 -9.74 -3.83 -0.13
N GLY A 57 -9.67 -2.73 -0.88
CA GLY A 57 -9.08 -1.48 -0.42
C GLY A 57 -9.88 -0.81 0.69
N ILE A 58 -11.22 -0.74 0.56
CA ILE A 58 -12.13 -0.16 1.57
C ILE A 58 -11.99 -0.91 2.89
N MET A 59 -12.08 -2.24 2.85
CA MET A 59 -11.90 -3.07 4.05
C MET A 59 -10.55 -2.76 4.73
N SER A 60 -9.48 -2.64 3.94
CA SER A 60 -8.15 -2.34 4.49
C SER A 60 -8.06 -0.93 5.08
N GLY A 61 -8.68 0.07 4.45
CA GLY A 61 -8.76 1.43 4.97
C GLY A 61 -9.53 1.51 6.29
N VAL A 62 -10.64 0.77 6.42
CA VAL A 62 -11.40 0.68 7.68
C VAL A 62 -10.56 0.07 8.80
N ILE A 63 -9.86 -1.03 8.53
CA ILE A 63 -8.99 -1.68 9.52
C ILE A 63 -7.82 -0.77 9.93
N ILE A 64 -7.25 0.00 9.00
CA ILE A 64 -6.25 1.03 9.32
C ILE A 64 -6.82 2.05 10.30
N GLY A 65 -8.06 2.49 10.10
CA GLY A 65 -8.75 3.42 10.99
C GLY A 65 -8.87 2.87 12.42
N PHE A 66 -9.39 1.65 12.58
CA PHE A 66 -9.42 0.96 13.88
C PHE A 66 -8.03 0.87 14.52
N GLY A 67 -7.03 0.55 13.71
CA GLY A 67 -5.65 0.46 14.12
C GLY A 67 -5.09 1.74 14.73
N TYR A 68 -5.28 2.87 14.04
CA TYR A 68 -4.83 4.16 14.56
C TYR A 68 -5.58 4.57 15.80
N ILE A 69 -6.90 4.40 15.84
CA ILE A 69 -7.66 4.73 17.04
C ILE A 69 -7.17 3.90 18.23
N ALA A 70 -6.94 2.60 18.07
CA ALA A 70 -6.38 1.77 19.14
C ALA A 70 -5.00 2.25 19.59
N CYS A 71 -4.08 2.52 18.66
CA CYS A 71 -2.73 2.98 18.98
C CYS A 71 -2.74 4.34 19.69
N ILE A 72 -3.50 5.30 19.16
CA ILE A 72 -3.50 6.67 19.69
C ILE A 72 -4.25 6.71 21.03
N THR A 73 -5.35 5.96 21.17
CA THR A 73 -6.05 5.82 22.46
C THR A 73 -5.11 5.26 23.53
N ALA A 74 -4.32 4.24 23.19
CA ALA A 74 -3.32 3.69 24.11
C ALA A 74 -2.25 4.73 24.50
N MET A 75 -1.78 5.55 23.54
CA MET A 75 -0.80 6.60 23.81
C MET A 75 -1.35 7.70 24.73
N VAL A 76 -2.55 8.21 24.47
CA VAL A 76 -3.13 9.31 25.28
C VAL A 76 -3.59 8.84 26.67
N SER A 77 -3.74 7.53 26.87
CA SER A 77 -4.05 6.94 28.18
C SER A 77 -2.82 6.80 29.08
N LEU A 78 -1.61 7.08 28.57
CA LEU A 78 -0.39 7.03 29.37
C LEU A 78 -0.27 8.29 30.25
N PRO A 79 0.28 8.16 31.47
CA PRO A 79 0.70 9.33 32.23
C PRO A 79 1.84 10.06 31.50
N GLU A 80 1.94 11.37 31.70
CA GLU A 80 2.92 12.24 31.01
C GLU A 80 4.38 11.74 31.14
N SER A 81 4.73 11.18 32.30
CA SER A 81 6.05 10.57 32.57
C SER A 81 6.39 9.37 31.67
N TRP A 82 5.40 8.81 30.95
CA TRP A 82 5.56 7.65 30.06
C TRP A 82 5.34 7.99 28.58
N ASN A 83 5.27 9.27 28.21
CA ASN A 83 4.99 9.68 26.82
C ASN A 83 5.93 9.04 25.78
N THR A 84 7.22 8.85 26.11
CA THR A 84 8.19 8.19 25.22
C THR A 84 7.88 6.70 25.00
N PHE A 85 7.26 6.03 25.97
CA PHE A 85 6.81 4.64 25.85
C PHE A 85 5.64 4.48 24.86
N GLY A 86 4.93 5.56 24.54
CA GLY A 86 3.87 5.56 23.53
C GLY A 86 4.36 5.07 22.15
N ILE A 87 5.63 5.32 21.80
CA ILE A 87 6.24 4.83 20.55
C ILE A 87 6.37 3.30 20.56
N VAL A 88 6.68 2.72 21.72
CA VAL A 88 6.77 1.26 21.88
C VAL A 88 5.39 0.63 21.77
N LEU A 89 4.36 1.24 22.39
CA LEU A 89 2.97 0.78 22.24
C LEU A 89 2.49 0.85 20.79
N LEU A 90 2.87 1.88 20.04
CA LEU A 90 2.61 1.94 18.59
C LEU A 90 3.18 0.72 17.88
N GLY A 91 4.46 0.41 18.12
CA GLY A 91 5.13 -0.74 17.53
C GLY A 91 4.52 -2.08 17.91
N PHE A 92 3.91 -2.18 19.09
CA PHE A 92 3.27 -3.41 19.57
C PHE A 92 1.85 -3.60 19.03
N ILE A 93 1.05 -2.53 18.98
CA ILE A 93 -0.38 -2.60 18.62
C ILE A 93 -0.56 -2.55 17.09
N PHE A 94 0.20 -1.70 16.40
CA PHE A 94 0.04 -1.44 14.96
C PHE A 94 0.20 -2.69 14.06
N PRO A 95 1.05 -3.69 14.38
CA PRO A 95 1.11 -4.95 13.63
C PRO A 95 -0.23 -5.66 13.51
N GLY A 96 -1.09 -5.59 14.54
CA GLY A 96 -2.41 -6.21 14.52
C GLY A 96 -3.26 -5.78 13.32
N CYS A 97 -3.12 -4.52 12.88
CA CYS A 97 -3.86 -3.96 11.76
C CYS A 97 -3.52 -4.67 10.45
N ILE A 98 -2.22 -4.79 10.16
CA ILE A 98 -1.76 -5.39 8.91
C ILE A 98 -1.93 -6.91 8.94
N ILE A 99 -1.82 -7.54 10.12
CA ILE A 99 -2.17 -8.96 10.31
C ILE A 99 -3.63 -9.20 9.93
N LEU A 100 -4.56 -8.41 10.48
CA LEU A 100 -5.99 -8.52 10.13
C LEU A 100 -6.23 -8.34 8.64
N ILE A 101 -5.64 -7.31 8.02
CA ILE A 101 -5.74 -7.06 6.58
C ILE A 101 -5.22 -8.27 5.78
N THR A 102 -4.07 -8.84 6.20
CA THR A 102 -3.45 -9.96 5.50
C THR A 102 -4.33 -11.21 5.56
N PHE A 103 -4.87 -11.54 6.73
CA PHE A 103 -5.66 -12.76 6.95
C PHE A 103 -7.06 -12.66 6.33
N LEU A 104 -7.65 -11.46 6.28
CA LEU A 104 -8.90 -11.21 5.58
C LEU A 104 -8.73 -11.11 4.05
N GLY A 105 -7.49 -11.17 3.55
CA GLY A 105 -7.20 -11.08 2.12
C GLY A 105 -7.35 -9.67 1.54
N GLY A 106 -7.21 -8.64 2.39
CA GLY A 106 -7.33 -7.24 2.01
C GLY A 106 -6.26 -6.76 1.01
N GLY A 107 -6.55 -5.60 0.40
CA GLY A 107 -5.71 -4.97 -0.60
C GLY A 107 -5.13 -3.66 -0.08
N LEU A 108 -3.80 -3.53 -0.13
CA LEU A 108 -3.10 -2.27 0.10
C LEU A 108 -2.30 -1.86 -1.13
N PHE A 109 -2.33 -0.58 -1.46
CA PHE A 109 -1.48 0.02 -2.51
C PHE A 109 -0.02 -0.42 -2.37
N THR A 110 0.50 -0.36 -1.14
CA THR A 110 1.89 -0.66 -0.78
C THR A 110 2.32 -2.10 -1.09
N SER A 111 1.40 -3.06 -0.98
CA SER A 111 1.64 -4.46 -1.40
C SER A 111 1.45 -4.68 -2.90
N HIS A 112 0.52 -3.95 -3.54
CA HIS A 112 0.22 -4.14 -4.97
C HIS A 112 1.36 -3.68 -5.86
N VAL A 113 2.10 -2.65 -5.44
CA VAL A 113 3.27 -2.16 -6.18
C VAL A 113 4.41 -3.18 -6.26
N PHE A 114 4.41 -4.24 -5.43
CA PHE A 114 5.37 -5.35 -5.51
C PHE A 114 5.32 -6.09 -6.87
N SER A 115 4.20 -6.01 -7.58
CA SER A 115 4.02 -6.59 -8.92
C SER A 115 4.78 -5.84 -10.03
N THR A 116 5.43 -4.70 -9.73
CA THR A 116 6.09 -3.85 -10.74
C THR A 116 7.16 -4.59 -11.53
N ILE A 117 8.08 -5.31 -10.87
CA ILE A 117 9.15 -6.05 -11.56
C ILE A 117 8.58 -7.13 -12.51
N PRO A 118 7.66 -8.02 -12.08
CA PRO A 118 6.97 -8.94 -13.00
C PRO A 118 6.28 -8.24 -14.19
N VAL A 119 5.62 -7.10 -13.95
CA VAL A 119 4.94 -6.33 -15.01
C VAL A 119 5.95 -5.77 -16.02
N LEU A 120 7.08 -5.22 -15.56
CA LEU A 120 8.17 -4.76 -16.43
C LEU A 120 8.78 -5.92 -17.25
N LYS A 121 8.78 -7.13 -16.69
CA LYS A 121 9.17 -8.37 -17.38
C LYS A 121 8.08 -8.96 -18.28
N LYS A 122 6.96 -8.26 -18.44
CA LYS A 122 5.79 -8.65 -19.27
C LYS A 122 5.12 -9.94 -18.80
N CYS A 123 5.19 -10.24 -17.50
CA CYS A 123 4.49 -11.38 -16.90
C CYS A 123 3.00 -11.07 -16.63
N ALA A 124 2.58 -9.82 -16.75
CA ALA A 124 1.21 -9.37 -16.54
C ALA A 124 0.90 -8.11 -17.37
N SER A 125 -0.37 -7.75 -17.47
CA SER A 125 -0.81 -6.56 -18.19
C SER A 125 -0.49 -5.28 -17.41
N SER A 126 0.18 -4.31 -18.05
CA SER A 126 0.40 -2.97 -17.47
C SER A 126 -0.92 -2.24 -17.17
N ASN A 127 -1.97 -2.47 -17.96
CA ASN A 127 -3.30 -1.89 -17.68
C ASN A 127 -3.92 -2.52 -16.42
N ALA A 128 -3.77 -3.84 -16.25
CA ALA A 128 -4.22 -4.51 -15.02
C ALA A 128 -3.45 -4.02 -13.80
N TYR A 129 -2.15 -3.77 -13.95
CA TYR A 129 -1.31 -3.15 -12.92
C TYR A 129 -1.83 -1.77 -12.49
N PHE A 130 -2.02 -0.83 -13.43
CA PHE A 130 -2.51 0.51 -13.10
C PHE A 130 -3.91 0.49 -12.50
N LYS A 131 -4.83 -0.32 -13.05
CA LYS A 131 -6.18 -0.52 -12.48
C LYS A 131 -6.13 -1.11 -11.07
N GLY A 132 -5.23 -2.06 -10.83
CA GLY A 132 -5.03 -2.69 -9.53
C GLY A 132 -4.54 -1.69 -8.49
N ILE A 133 -3.39 -1.04 -8.74
CA ILE A 133 -2.82 -0.09 -7.78
C ILE A 133 -3.75 1.10 -7.53
N PHE A 134 -4.41 1.62 -8.57
CA PHE A 134 -5.32 2.75 -8.44
C PHE A 134 -6.62 2.35 -7.72
N GLY A 135 -7.23 1.22 -8.10
CA GLY A 135 -8.47 0.75 -7.49
C GLY A 135 -8.30 0.45 -6.01
N VAL A 136 -7.17 -0.17 -5.62
CA VAL A 136 -6.88 -0.44 -4.22
C VAL A 136 -6.56 0.84 -3.45
N LEU A 137 -5.78 1.77 -4.01
CA LEU A 137 -5.48 3.04 -3.35
C LEU A 137 -6.76 3.87 -3.14
N LEU A 138 -7.62 3.95 -4.16
CA LEU A 138 -8.94 4.57 -4.06
C LEU A 138 -9.76 3.92 -2.95
N GLY A 139 -9.79 2.58 -2.92
CA GLY A 139 -10.44 1.85 -1.83
C GLY A 139 -9.83 2.18 -0.47
N ASN A 140 -8.51 2.25 -0.34
CA ASN A 140 -7.85 2.59 0.93
C ASN A 140 -8.25 3.99 1.42
N ILE A 141 -8.26 4.99 0.54
CA ILE A 141 -8.68 6.37 0.82
C ILE A 141 -10.16 6.41 1.24
N LEU A 142 -11.04 5.71 0.52
CA LEU A 142 -12.47 5.66 0.84
C LEU A 142 -12.74 4.90 2.14
N GLY A 143 -11.97 3.84 2.42
CA GLY A 143 -12.12 3.04 3.63
C GLY A 143 -11.79 3.82 4.89
N THR A 144 -10.70 4.60 4.88
CA THR A 144 -10.37 5.48 6.01
C THR A 144 -11.39 6.60 6.16
N LEU A 145 -11.92 7.15 5.06
CA LEU A 145 -13.02 8.14 5.12
C LEU A 145 -14.27 7.56 5.79
N VAL A 146 -14.72 6.40 5.33
CA VAL A 146 -15.89 5.71 5.88
C VAL A 146 -15.70 5.47 7.37
N PHE A 147 -14.52 4.99 7.76
CA PHE A 147 -14.20 4.79 9.18
C PHE A 147 -14.29 6.10 9.96
N VAL A 148 -13.63 7.17 9.52
CA VAL A 148 -13.59 8.46 10.23
C VAL A 148 -15.00 9.05 10.40
N LEU A 149 -15.84 9.01 9.37
CA LEU A 149 -17.22 9.51 9.46
C LEU A 149 -18.07 8.71 10.45
N ILE A 150 -17.96 7.37 10.42
CA ILE A 150 -18.68 6.51 11.37
C ILE A 150 -18.14 6.71 12.79
N PHE A 151 -16.81 6.83 12.94
CA PHE A 151 -16.17 7.08 14.23
C PHE A 151 -16.63 8.42 14.84
N ALA A 152 -16.71 9.48 14.04
CA ALA A 152 -17.25 10.76 14.46
C ALA A 152 -18.73 10.65 14.86
N GLY A 153 -19.56 10.00 14.03
CA GLY A 153 -20.98 9.77 14.31
C GLY A 153 -21.23 8.87 15.54
N ALA A 154 -20.29 8.00 15.89
CA ALA A 154 -20.31 7.18 17.09
C ALA A 154 -19.89 7.95 18.36
N GLY A 155 -19.63 9.26 18.27
CA GLY A 155 -19.20 10.09 19.39
C GLY A 155 -17.71 10.03 19.68
N GLY A 156 -16.89 9.45 18.79
CA GLY A 156 -15.45 9.30 18.97
C GLY A 156 -14.66 10.62 19.10
N LEU A 157 -15.31 11.74 18.81
CA LEU A 157 -14.75 13.09 18.89
C LEU A 157 -15.24 13.88 20.12
N GLN A 158 -16.06 13.31 21.00
CA GLN A 158 -16.70 14.08 22.09
C GLN A 158 -15.75 14.51 23.23
N ASN A 159 -14.57 13.91 23.37
CA ASN A 159 -13.61 14.31 24.40
C ASN A 159 -12.75 15.48 23.90
N ILE A 160 -12.79 16.61 24.62
CA ILE A 160 -12.27 17.93 24.16
C ILE A 160 -11.05 18.39 24.98
N ASP A 161 -10.71 17.69 26.06
CA ASP A 161 -9.65 18.11 26.97
C ASP A 161 -8.27 18.13 26.29
N LYS A 162 -7.36 18.97 26.80
CA LYS A 162 -5.94 18.94 26.41
C LYS A 162 -5.40 17.51 26.63
N GLY A 163 -4.79 16.93 25.60
CA GLY A 163 -4.38 15.51 25.58
C GLY A 163 -5.44 14.53 25.06
N SER A 164 -6.60 14.98 24.62
CA SER A 164 -7.62 14.12 23.98
C SER A 164 -7.10 13.40 22.74
N LEU A 165 -7.80 12.32 22.38
CA LEU A 165 -7.57 11.54 21.16
C LEU A 165 -7.52 12.43 19.91
N ALA A 166 -8.48 13.35 19.76
CA ALA A 166 -8.55 14.26 18.62
C ALA A 166 -7.33 15.18 18.55
N ASN A 167 -6.90 15.72 19.71
CA ASN A 167 -5.70 16.54 19.80
C ASN A 167 -4.47 15.78 19.34
N LYS A 168 -4.28 14.56 19.85
CA LYS A 168 -3.13 13.74 19.46
C LYS A 168 -3.14 13.35 17.98
N VAL A 169 -4.31 13.05 17.41
CA VAL A 169 -4.45 12.77 15.97
C VAL A 169 -4.03 13.97 15.14
N TYR A 170 -4.53 15.16 15.48
CA TYR A 170 -4.20 16.39 14.76
C TYR A 170 -2.70 16.71 14.86
N ASP A 171 -2.11 16.59 16.05
CA ASP A 171 -0.67 16.80 16.27
C ASP A 171 0.18 15.83 15.47
N MET A 172 -0.18 14.55 15.46
CA MET A 172 0.51 13.55 14.64
C MET A 172 0.38 13.84 13.14
N ALA A 173 -0.75 14.40 12.70
CA ALA A 173 -0.92 14.83 11.32
C ALA A 173 0.00 16.02 11.01
N MET A 174 0.04 17.02 11.88
CA MET A 174 0.93 18.17 11.74
C MET A 174 2.40 17.73 11.77
N HIS A 175 2.85 16.87 12.69
CA HIS A 175 4.24 16.39 12.71
C HIS A 175 4.71 15.70 11.43
N LYS A 176 3.79 15.17 10.61
CA LYS A 176 4.11 14.57 9.30
C LYS A 176 4.45 15.60 8.21
N LEU A 177 4.26 16.88 8.48
CA LEU A 177 4.68 18.01 7.64
C LEU A 177 6.08 18.56 8.01
N TYR A 178 6.76 17.95 8.99
CA TYR A 178 8.15 18.23 9.37
C TYR A 178 8.45 19.74 9.50
N LEU A 179 9.36 20.28 8.67
CA LEU A 179 9.84 21.66 8.76
C LEU A 179 8.73 22.69 8.53
N VAL A 180 7.72 22.35 7.72
CA VAL A 180 6.57 23.24 7.49
C VAL A 180 5.74 23.38 8.77
N THR A 181 5.70 22.36 9.62
CA THR A 181 5.03 22.42 10.93
C THR A 181 5.73 23.36 11.88
N ASP A 182 7.06 23.37 11.88
CA ASP A 182 7.84 24.27 12.72
C ASP A 182 7.61 25.73 12.33
N GLU A 183 7.55 26.01 11.02
CA GLU A 183 7.23 27.34 10.49
C GLU A 183 5.80 27.77 10.84
N ILE A 184 4.81 26.90 10.68
CA ILE A 184 3.41 27.16 11.07
C ILE A 184 3.32 27.43 12.58
N SER A 185 3.94 26.57 13.40
CA SER A 185 3.90 26.67 14.86
C SER A 185 4.55 27.95 15.38
N THR A 186 5.64 28.38 14.73
CA THR A 186 6.37 29.61 15.10
C THR A 186 5.85 30.86 14.37
N LYS A 187 4.74 30.74 13.62
CA LYS A 187 4.14 31.82 12.81
C LYS A 187 5.13 32.48 11.84
N LYS A 188 6.08 31.69 11.34
CA LYS A 188 7.03 32.11 10.30
C LYS A 188 6.43 31.81 8.93
N SER A 189 6.81 32.62 7.94
CA SER A 189 6.42 32.38 6.56
C SER A 189 6.98 31.05 6.05
N ILE A 190 6.14 30.27 5.38
CA ILE A 190 6.57 29.01 4.75
C ILE A 190 7.58 29.33 3.64
N THR A 191 8.75 28.72 3.70
CA THR A 191 9.82 28.94 2.73
C THR A 191 9.82 27.88 1.62
N ALA A 192 10.33 28.23 0.44
CA ALA A 192 10.49 27.22 -0.64
C ALA A 192 11.42 26.07 -0.21
N VAL A 193 12.41 26.38 0.63
CA VAL A 193 13.38 25.40 1.15
C VAL A 193 12.69 24.40 2.08
N SER A 194 11.87 24.85 3.03
CA SER A 194 11.15 23.96 3.95
C SER A 194 10.19 23.03 3.20
N VAL A 195 9.52 23.54 2.16
CA VAL A 195 8.64 22.75 1.29
C VAL A 195 9.41 21.65 0.57
N ILE A 196 10.52 21.98 -0.10
CA ILE A 196 11.33 21.00 -0.84
C ILE A 196 11.90 19.93 0.10
N LEU A 197 12.42 20.35 1.26
CA LEU A 197 12.96 19.42 2.25
C LEU A 197 11.87 18.53 2.85
N THR A 198 10.69 19.07 3.14
CA THR A 198 9.54 18.29 3.65
C THR A 198 9.11 17.22 2.64
N ILE A 199 9.03 17.56 1.36
CA ILE A 199 8.75 16.59 0.28
C ILE A 199 9.83 15.51 0.23
N GLY A 200 11.10 15.90 0.28
CA GLY A 200 12.24 14.97 0.27
C GLY A 200 12.21 14.00 1.45
N ILE A 201 11.97 14.50 2.66
CA ILE A 201 11.82 13.68 3.87
C ILE A 201 10.62 12.73 3.73
N GLY A 202 9.48 13.23 3.23
CA GLY A 202 8.29 12.41 2.99
C GLY A 202 8.55 11.25 2.01
N ILE A 203 9.26 11.50 0.91
CA ILE A 203 9.65 10.47 -0.06
C ILE A 203 10.59 9.44 0.59
N CYS A 204 11.66 9.87 1.25
CA CYS A 204 12.63 8.98 1.89
C CYS A 204 11.97 8.13 2.99
N SER A 205 11.12 8.76 3.81
CA SER A 205 10.31 8.08 4.82
C SER A 205 9.38 7.05 4.20
N GLY A 206 8.72 7.38 3.09
CA GLY A 206 7.90 6.45 2.32
C GLY A 206 8.68 5.26 1.75
N ILE A 207 9.92 5.46 1.30
CA ILE A 207 10.79 4.38 0.80
C ILE A 207 11.07 3.38 1.93
N LEU A 208 11.55 3.87 3.08
CA LEU A 208 11.86 3.04 4.23
C LEU A 208 10.63 2.30 4.76
N CYS A 209 9.49 2.99 4.83
CA CYS A 209 8.22 2.37 5.18
C CYS A 209 7.91 1.18 4.26
N ASN A 210 7.93 1.39 2.94
CA ASN A 210 7.42 0.35 2.05
C ASN A 210 8.43 -0.76 1.77
N ILE A 211 9.73 -0.57 2.02
CA ILE A 211 10.68 -1.69 2.09
C ILE A 211 10.20 -2.70 3.15
N MET A 212 9.80 -2.24 4.33
CA MET A 212 9.32 -3.13 5.40
C MET A 212 7.91 -3.67 5.13
N VAL A 213 6.98 -2.81 4.68
CA VAL A 213 5.59 -3.23 4.45
C VAL A 213 5.48 -4.22 3.30
N CYS A 214 6.16 -4.00 2.17
CA CYS A 214 6.06 -4.94 1.06
C CYS A 214 6.83 -6.26 1.29
N ALA A 215 7.77 -6.30 2.24
CA ALA A 215 8.44 -7.54 2.68
C ALA A 215 7.48 -8.55 3.31
N THR A 216 6.33 -8.10 3.79
CA THR A 216 5.26 -8.99 4.28
C THR A 216 4.78 -9.97 3.19
N LEU A 217 4.82 -9.59 1.91
CA LEU A 217 4.35 -10.45 0.82
C LEU A 217 5.23 -11.69 0.62
N PRO A 218 6.57 -11.59 0.47
CA PRO A 218 7.41 -12.78 0.44
C PRO A 218 7.43 -13.53 1.78
N LEU A 219 7.36 -12.84 2.93
CA LEU A 219 7.31 -13.50 4.24
C LEU A 219 6.07 -14.38 4.41
N THR A 220 4.88 -13.88 4.06
CA THR A 220 3.62 -14.64 4.12
C THR A 220 3.60 -15.82 3.16
N ASN A 221 4.40 -15.79 2.09
CA ASN A 221 4.53 -16.88 1.12
C ASN A 221 5.69 -17.85 1.43
N SER A 222 6.46 -17.61 2.50
CA SER A 222 7.61 -18.45 2.87
C SER A 222 7.20 -19.72 3.63
N THR A 223 5.97 -19.77 4.12
CA THR A 223 5.42 -20.87 4.94
C THR A 223 3.92 -21.00 4.73
N LYS A 224 3.39 -22.21 4.96
CA LYS A 224 1.94 -22.46 5.00
C LYS A 224 1.35 -22.41 6.41
N ASN A 225 2.19 -22.27 7.44
CA ASN A 225 1.75 -22.23 8.83
C ASN A 225 1.23 -20.82 9.18
N PRO A 226 -0.08 -20.64 9.48
CA PRO A 226 -0.64 -19.32 9.77
C PRO A 226 -0.05 -18.69 11.04
N VAL A 227 0.34 -19.48 12.05
CA VAL A 227 1.00 -18.97 13.27
C VAL A 227 2.37 -18.39 12.93
N ALA A 228 3.13 -19.05 12.06
CA ALA A 228 4.41 -18.52 11.60
C ALA A 228 4.23 -17.23 10.78
N VAL A 229 3.20 -17.17 9.92
CA VAL A 229 2.85 -15.94 9.18
C VAL A 229 2.52 -14.80 10.15
N PHE A 230 1.71 -15.04 11.17
CA PHE A 230 1.40 -14.07 12.21
C PHE A 230 2.68 -13.49 12.84
N LEU A 231 3.61 -14.34 13.25
CA LEU A 231 4.89 -13.93 13.86
C LEU A 231 5.78 -13.15 12.88
N PHE A 232 5.85 -13.56 11.62
CA PHE A 232 6.66 -12.88 10.60
C PHE A 232 6.17 -11.47 10.27
N LEU A 233 4.90 -11.17 10.52
CA LEU A 233 4.34 -9.85 10.30
C LEU A 233 4.68 -8.87 11.43
N ILE A 234 4.82 -9.34 12.68
CA ILE A 234 5.01 -8.46 13.85
C ILE A 234 6.19 -7.50 13.66
N PHE A 235 7.40 -8.03 13.43
CA PHE A 235 8.62 -7.22 13.38
C PHE A 235 8.69 -6.23 12.22
N PRO A 236 8.46 -6.61 10.94
CA PRO A 236 8.57 -5.64 9.86
C PRO A 236 7.59 -4.48 10.04
N ILE A 237 6.40 -4.75 10.58
CA ILE A 237 5.39 -3.72 10.81
C ILE A 237 5.74 -2.86 12.04
N ALA A 238 6.20 -3.48 13.12
CA ALA A 238 6.67 -2.77 14.31
C ALA A 238 7.83 -1.82 13.98
N TYR A 239 8.80 -2.27 13.16
CA TYR A 239 10.00 -1.49 12.86
C TYR A 239 9.70 -0.20 12.10
N PHE A 240 8.82 -0.23 11.09
CA PHE A 240 8.49 1.01 10.40
C PHE A 240 7.62 1.93 11.26
N ALA A 241 6.74 1.35 12.09
CA ALA A 241 5.87 2.10 12.98
C ALA A 241 6.68 2.83 14.07
N ILE A 242 7.60 2.13 14.73
CA ILE A 242 8.54 2.70 15.71
C ILE A 242 9.48 3.71 15.04
N GLY A 243 9.96 3.40 13.83
CA GLY A 243 10.80 4.30 13.05
C GLY A 243 10.10 5.58 12.56
N GLY A 244 8.79 5.72 12.80
CA GLY A 244 8.02 6.89 12.39
C GLY A 244 7.91 7.06 10.88
N PHE A 245 8.09 5.97 10.11
CA PHE A 245 8.07 6.04 8.65
C PHE A 245 6.65 6.24 8.13
N GLN A 246 6.51 7.04 7.07
CA GLN A 246 5.21 7.43 6.55
C GLN A 246 4.66 6.36 5.59
N HIS A 247 3.40 5.98 5.82
CA HIS A 247 2.66 5.04 4.98
C HIS A 247 1.48 5.77 4.35
N GLY A 248 1.53 6.00 3.04
CA GLY A 248 0.59 6.84 2.28
C GLY A 248 -0.87 6.45 2.48
N PRO A 249 -1.26 5.16 2.31
CA PRO A 249 -2.63 4.74 2.59
C PRO A 249 -3.07 5.00 4.03
N ALA A 250 -2.14 4.94 4.99
CA ALA A 250 -2.44 5.19 6.39
C ALA A 250 -2.47 6.68 6.74
N ASN A 251 -1.69 7.52 6.04
CA ASN A 251 -1.78 8.97 6.13
C ASN A 251 -3.19 9.49 5.77
N THR A 252 -3.94 8.78 4.94
CA THR A 252 -5.33 9.17 4.59
C THR A 252 -6.27 9.18 5.80
N PHE A 253 -6.02 8.38 6.84
CA PHE A 253 -6.76 8.49 8.11
C PHE A 253 -6.57 9.86 8.75
N PHE A 254 -5.33 10.33 8.86
CA PHE A 254 -5.01 11.65 9.41
C PHE A 254 -5.58 12.78 8.54
N LEU A 255 -5.52 12.63 7.22
CA LEU A 255 -6.12 13.56 6.26
C LEU A 255 -7.62 13.76 6.54
N TRP A 256 -8.36 12.67 6.69
CA TRP A 256 -9.81 12.73 6.93
C TRP A 256 -10.16 13.22 8.32
N MET A 257 -9.42 12.80 9.35
CA MET A 257 -9.59 13.31 10.70
C MET A 257 -9.38 14.83 10.74
N MET A 258 -8.29 15.33 10.13
CA MET A 258 -8.00 16.75 10.03
C MET A 258 -9.15 17.52 9.35
N LEU A 259 -9.70 17.00 8.25
CA LEU A 259 -10.83 17.64 7.57
C LEU A 259 -12.08 17.70 8.46
N VAL A 260 -12.38 16.62 9.19
CA VAL A 260 -13.50 16.57 10.14
C VAL A 260 -13.29 17.57 11.28
N GLU A 261 -12.07 17.71 11.82
CA GLU A 261 -11.76 18.75 12.81
C GLU A 261 -12.00 20.16 12.27
N ILE A 262 -11.51 20.45 11.06
CA ILE A 262 -11.67 21.77 10.41
C ILE A 262 -13.15 22.12 10.21
N ILE A 263 -13.99 21.14 9.83
CA ILE A 263 -15.41 21.39 9.52
C ILE A 263 -16.24 21.51 10.79
N PHE A 264 -16.07 20.60 11.75
CA PHE A 264 -16.97 20.49 12.89
C PHE A 264 -16.46 21.22 14.13
N ARG A 265 -15.16 21.54 14.20
CA ARG A 265 -14.50 22.15 15.38
C ARG A 265 -13.44 23.19 15.02
N PRO A 266 -13.77 24.21 14.19
CA PRO A 266 -12.80 25.21 13.72
C PRO A 266 -12.17 26.05 14.84
N ASP A 267 -12.85 26.23 15.96
CA ASP A 267 -12.39 27.09 17.08
C ASP A 267 -11.46 26.36 18.07
N MET A 268 -11.23 25.06 17.87
CA MET A 268 -10.34 24.26 18.72
C MET A 268 -8.87 24.62 18.51
N GLN A 269 -8.05 24.44 19.55
CA GLN A 269 -6.60 24.58 19.45
C GLN A 269 -5.95 23.22 19.73
N PHE A 270 -5.05 22.84 18.83
CA PHE A 270 -4.40 21.54 18.82
C PHE A 270 -2.91 21.67 19.18
N GLY A 271 -2.42 20.70 19.95
CA GLY A 271 -1.01 20.54 20.29
C GLY A 271 -0.44 21.55 21.27
N GLU A 272 0.85 21.36 21.57
CA GLU A 272 1.60 22.22 22.50
C GLU A 272 1.70 23.66 21.99
N ASN A 273 1.67 23.85 20.67
CA ASN A 273 1.79 25.16 20.03
C ASN A 273 0.42 25.85 19.80
N ASN A 274 -0.69 25.28 20.29
CA ASN A 274 -2.04 25.82 20.15
C ASN A 274 -2.43 26.16 18.70
N ILE A 275 -2.13 25.25 17.77
CA ILE A 275 -2.41 25.40 16.34
C ILE A 275 -3.92 25.30 16.12
N SER A 276 -4.50 26.31 15.46
CA SER A 276 -5.91 26.27 15.07
C SER A 276 -6.10 25.47 13.77
N PRO A 277 -7.16 24.67 13.62
CA PRO A 277 -7.40 23.86 12.43
C PRO A 277 -7.84 24.71 11.24
N GLU A 278 -6.91 24.96 10.32
CA GLU A 278 -7.20 25.71 9.09
C GLU A 278 -7.28 24.80 7.86
N PHE A 279 -8.13 25.18 6.88
CA PHE A 279 -8.27 24.44 5.62
C PHE A 279 -6.94 24.30 4.85
N ILE A 280 -6.03 25.25 5.01
CA ILE A 280 -4.69 25.17 4.41
C ILE A 280 -3.89 23.97 4.93
N HIS A 281 -4.07 23.55 6.18
CA HIS A 281 -3.40 22.38 6.74
C HIS A 281 -3.79 21.10 5.98
N PHE A 282 -5.07 20.96 5.63
CA PHE A 282 -5.56 19.84 4.83
C PHE A 282 -4.91 19.81 3.44
N ILE A 283 -4.82 20.98 2.78
CA ILE A 283 -4.17 21.10 1.46
C ILE A 283 -2.67 20.78 1.56
N LEU A 284 -1.96 21.35 2.54
CA LEU A 284 -0.55 21.05 2.79
C LEU A 284 -0.34 19.56 3.06
N PHE A 285 -1.22 18.93 3.83
CA PHE A 285 -1.13 17.49 4.13
C PHE A 285 -1.27 16.60 2.88
N ILE A 286 -2.09 16.99 1.90
CA ILE A 286 -2.17 16.28 0.62
C ILE A 286 -0.84 16.40 -0.14
N PHE A 287 -0.35 17.62 -0.35
CA PHE A 287 0.76 17.88 -1.27
C PHE A 287 2.15 17.64 -0.66
N LEU A 288 2.30 17.80 0.65
CA LEU A 288 3.60 17.74 1.32
C LEU A 288 3.79 16.47 2.15
N SER A 289 2.71 15.77 2.52
CA SER A 289 2.79 14.47 3.21
C SER A 289 2.26 13.32 2.34
N THR A 290 0.97 13.33 1.98
CA THR A 290 0.30 12.16 1.38
C THR A 290 0.87 11.78 0.03
N ILE A 291 0.95 12.72 -0.92
CA ILE A 291 1.49 12.45 -2.27
C ILE A 291 2.98 12.09 -2.23
N PRO A 292 3.88 12.86 -1.58
CA PRO A 292 5.29 12.51 -1.47
C PRO A 292 5.51 11.13 -0.83
N THR A 293 4.73 10.81 0.21
CA THR A 293 4.79 9.49 0.86
C THR A 293 4.34 8.38 -0.09
N LEU A 294 3.28 8.55 -0.87
CA LEU A 294 2.83 7.55 -1.85
C LEU A 294 3.88 7.30 -2.93
N ILE A 295 4.58 8.35 -3.39
CA ILE A 295 5.71 8.23 -4.31
C ILE A 295 6.85 7.45 -3.66
N GLY A 296 7.24 7.81 -2.44
CA GLY A 296 8.25 7.09 -1.67
C GLY A 296 7.89 5.62 -1.47
N ASN A 297 6.64 5.34 -1.08
CA ASN A 297 6.13 3.99 -0.93
C ASN A 297 6.21 3.23 -2.25
N TRP A 298 5.81 3.84 -3.36
CA TRP A 298 5.96 3.22 -4.68
C TRP A 298 7.42 2.88 -4.95
N ILE A 299 8.36 3.80 -4.78
CA ILE A 299 9.79 3.56 -5.01
C ILE A 299 10.31 2.38 -4.15
N GLY A 300 10.02 2.39 -2.84
CA GLY A 300 10.45 1.34 -1.92
C GLY A 300 9.89 -0.05 -2.26
N GLY A 301 8.60 -0.12 -2.59
CA GLY A 301 7.89 -1.38 -2.84
C GLY A 301 7.79 -1.82 -4.29
N ALA A 302 8.12 -0.97 -5.26
CA ALA A 302 8.15 -1.28 -6.69
C ALA A 302 9.57 -1.59 -7.19
N ILE A 303 10.56 -0.88 -6.65
CA ILE A 303 11.94 -0.91 -7.15
C ILE A 303 12.88 -1.53 -6.13
N PHE A 304 13.02 -0.95 -4.94
CA PHE A 304 14.06 -1.36 -3.99
C PHE A 304 13.91 -2.82 -3.53
N LEU A 305 12.88 -3.14 -2.74
CA LEU A 305 12.77 -4.49 -2.21
C LEU A 305 12.58 -5.55 -3.32
N PRO A 306 11.63 -5.41 -4.27
CA PRO A 306 11.44 -6.43 -5.30
C PRO A 306 12.65 -6.53 -6.23
N GLY A 307 13.34 -5.41 -6.52
CA GLY A 307 14.54 -5.39 -7.33
C GLY A 307 15.70 -6.13 -6.66
N ILE A 308 15.95 -5.90 -5.37
CA ILE A 308 16.96 -6.61 -4.59
C ILE A 308 16.64 -8.11 -4.55
N LEU A 309 15.39 -8.48 -4.25
CA LEU A 309 14.95 -9.88 -4.22
C LEU A 309 15.07 -10.56 -5.60
N TYR A 310 14.79 -9.82 -6.67
CA TYR A 310 14.98 -10.28 -8.04
C TYR A 310 16.45 -10.55 -8.35
N LEU A 311 17.37 -9.65 -7.99
CA LEU A 311 18.79 -9.75 -8.28
C LEU A 311 19.46 -10.88 -7.48
N ILE A 312 19.21 -10.96 -6.17
CA ILE A 312 19.80 -11.99 -5.30
C ILE A 312 19.35 -13.39 -5.72
N ASN A 313 18.09 -13.53 -6.15
CA ASN A 313 17.51 -14.81 -6.57
C ASN A 313 17.44 -14.95 -8.10
N SER A 314 18.31 -14.26 -8.85
CA SER A 314 18.22 -14.13 -10.32
C SER A 314 18.07 -15.46 -11.06
N LYS A 315 18.74 -16.53 -10.59
CA LYS A 315 18.61 -17.89 -11.15
C LYS A 315 17.17 -18.40 -11.11
N TYR A 316 16.48 -18.23 -9.98
CA TYR A 316 15.10 -18.69 -9.78
C TYR A 316 14.08 -17.70 -10.33
N THR A 317 14.25 -16.40 -10.07
CA THR A 317 13.29 -15.36 -10.44
C THR A 317 13.22 -15.16 -11.95
N SER A 318 14.35 -15.28 -12.67
CA SER A 318 14.37 -15.22 -14.13
C SER A 318 13.60 -16.39 -14.76
N LEU A 319 13.71 -17.58 -14.19
CA LEU A 319 12.99 -18.76 -14.65
C LEU A 319 11.49 -18.66 -14.31
N LEU A 320 11.17 -18.20 -13.11
CA LEU A 320 9.80 -17.90 -12.69
C LEU A 320 9.12 -16.90 -13.64
N PHE A 321 9.78 -15.80 -13.98
CA PHE A 321 9.20 -14.79 -14.86
C PHE A 321 8.99 -15.30 -16.29
N LYS A 322 9.85 -16.19 -16.79
CA LYS A 322 9.60 -16.90 -18.06
C LYS A 322 8.34 -17.75 -17.97
N LYS A 323 8.18 -18.52 -16.89
CA LYS A 323 6.97 -19.34 -16.67
C LYS A 323 5.71 -18.50 -16.58
N MET A 324 5.71 -17.44 -15.76
CA MET A 324 4.57 -16.54 -15.63
C MET A 324 4.24 -15.82 -16.94
N LYS A 325 5.25 -15.45 -17.72
CA LYS A 325 5.06 -14.86 -19.05
C LYS A 325 4.46 -15.85 -20.04
N LEU A 326 4.89 -17.11 -20.00
CA LEU A 326 4.30 -18.19 -20.80
C LEU A 326 2.80 -18.32 -20.50
N GLU A 327 2.45 -18.47 -19.21
CA GLU A 327 1.06 -18.57 -18.75
C GLU A 327 0.22 -17.36 -19.18
N TYR A 328 0.78 -16.16 -19.05
CA TYR A 328 0.13 -14.92 -19.49
C TYR A 328 -0.12 -14.89 -21.01
N LEU A 329 0.88 -15.27 -21.82
CA LEU A 329 0.75 -15.29 -23.27
C LEU A 329 -0.23 -16.35 -23.76
N GLU A 330 -0.25 -17.54 -23.13
CA GLU A 330 -1.23 -18.59 -23.44
C GLU A 330 -2.66 -18.10 -23.15
N LYS A 331 -2.88 -17.43 -22.02
CA LYS A 331 -4.17 -16.79 -21.69
C LYS A 331 -4.57 -15.74 -22.72
N GLN A 332 -3.63 -14.90 -23.16
CA GLN A 332 -3.88 -13.90 -24.21
C GLN A 332 -4.23 -14.53 -25.56
N LEU A 333 -3.54 -15.62 -25.94
CA LEU A 333 -3.79 -16.35 -27.18
C LEU A 333 -5.19 -16.98 -27.17
N LEU A 334 -5.58 -17.60 -26.06
CA LEU A 334 -6.92 -18.18 -25.86
C LEU A 334 -8.02 -17.13 -26.01
N ILE A 335 -7.86 -15.96 -25.39
CA ILE A 335 -8.82 -14.84 -25.49
C ILE A 335 -8.94 -14.37 -26.94
N LYS A 336 -7.81 -14.15 -27.63
CA LYS A 336 -7.81 -13.69 -29.03
C LYS A 336 -8.46 -14.70 -29.98
N ASN A 337 -8.15 -15.98 -29.82
CA ASN A 337 -8.75 -17.04 -30.64
C ASN A 337 -10.26 -17.14 -30.39
N SER A 338 -10.72 -16.93 -29.15
CA SER A 338 -12.14 -16.91 -28.82
C SER A 338 -12.87 -15.71 -29.44
N GLN A 339 -12.23 -14.52 -29.43
CA GLN A 339 -12.75 -13.31 -30.07
C GLN A 339 -12.84 -13.42 -31.59
N LEU A 340 -11.86 -14.07 -32.23
CA LEU A 340 -11.90 -14.34 -33.68
C LEU A 340 -13.08 -15.25 -34.04
N LYS A 341 -13.27 -16.36 -33.31
CA LYS A 341 -14.41 -17.28 -33.53
C LYS A 341 -15.76 -16.59 -33.35
N THR A 342 -15.90 -15.70 -32.36
CA THR A 342 -17.15 -14.94 -32.15
C THR A 342 -17.37 -13.84 -33.19
N GLY A 343 -16.31 -13.18 -33.67
CA GLY A 343 -16.38 -12.21 -34.76
C GLY A 343 -16.79 -12.86 -36.10
N GLU A 344 -16.23 -14.03 -36.43
CA GLU A 344 -16.60 -14.80 -37.62
C GLU A 344 -18.07 -15.26 -37.58
N ASN A 345 -18.54 -15.70 -36.41
CA ASN A 345 -19.95 -16.08 -36.24
C ASN A 345 -20.93 -14.90 -36.32
N LYS A 346 -20.51 -13.68 -35.94
CA LYS A 346 -21.32 -12.47 -36.15
C LYS A 346 -21.39 -12.08 -37.62
N ASN A 347 -20.28 -12.14 -38.36
CA ASN A 347 -20.27 -11.83 -39.79
C ASN A 347 -21.06 -12.84 -40.63
N LYS A 348 -21.09 -14.13 -40.25
CA LYS A 348 -21.94 -15.14 -40.89
C LYS A 348 -23.43 -14.92 -40.66
N LYS A 349 -23.85 -14.28 -39.56
CA LYS A 349 -25.25 -13.96 -39.25
C LYS A 349 -25.77 -12.68 -39.91
N ILE A 350 -24.89 -11.82 -40.41
CA ILE A 350 -25.24 -10.57 -41.10
C ILE A 350 -25.35 -10.79 -42.63
N ASN A 351 -24.77 -11.88 -43.13
CA ASN A 351 -24.79 -12.27 -44.54
C ASN A 351 -25.87 -13.33 -44.88
N VAL A 352 -26.89 -13.47 -44.03
CA VAL A 352 -28.13 -14.23 -44.24
C VAL A 352 -29.28 -13.28 -43.94
#